data_AF-A0A212J1A1-F1
#
_entry.id   AF-A0A212J1A1-F1
#
_cell.length_a   1.000
_cell.length_b   1.000
_cell.length_c   1.000
_cell.angle_alpha   90.00
_cell.angle_beta   90.00
_cell.angle_gamma   90.00
#
_symmetry.space_group_name_H-M   'P 1'
#
loop_
_entity.id
_entity.type
_entity.pdbx_description
1 polymer ?
#
loop_
_entity_poly.entity_id
_entity_poly.type
_entity_poly.pdbx_seq_one_letter_code
_entity_poly.pdbx_strand_id
1 'polypeptide(L)' 'MAEHIPNQDVIELEQKARELTALLFRVCEKRLLAHPGEPSTEYLALASSALTLKKAIDAFLAVEKICE' A
#
# COMPACT_ATOMS: atom_id res chain seq x y z
N MET A 1 22.19 -1.70 -21.99
CA MET A 1 22.43 -2.79 -21.02
C MET A 1 21.43 -2.57 -19.92
N ALA A 2 20.38 -3.38 -19.86
CA ALA A 2 19.40 -3.27 -18.77
C ALA A 2 20.10 -3.74 -17.50
N GLU A 3 20.20 -2.84 -16.51
CA GLU A 3 20.62 -3.22 -15.16
C GLU A 3 19.66 -4.30 -14.68
N HIS A 4 20.20 -5.49 -14.45
CA HIS A 4 19.46 -6.59 -13.87
C HIS A 4 19.21 -6.20 -12.41
N ILE A 5 18.05 -5.60 -12.13
CA ILE A 5 17.63 -5.34 -10.75
C ILE A 5 17.64 -6.72 -10.07
N PRO A 6 18.49 -6.95 -9.07
CA PRO A 6 18.56 -8.25 -8.44
C PRO A 6 17.21 -8.55 -7.81
N ASN A 7 16.68 -9.75 -8.03
CA ASN A 7 15.43 -10.26 -7.46
C ASN A 7 15.28 -9.96 -5.96
N GLN A 8 16.40 -9.87 -5.25
CA GLN A 8 16.46 -9.48 -3.85
C GLN A 8 15.87 -8.08 -3.55
N ASP A 9 16.05 -7.10 -4.43
CA ASP A 9 15.48 -5.75 -4.27
C ASP A 9 13.95 -5.79 -4.42
N VAL A 10 13.44 -6.59 -5.37
CA VAL A 10 12.00 -6.80 -5.57
C VAL A 10 11.37 -7.53 -4.38
N ILE A 11 12.05 -8.54 -3.84
CA ILE A 11 11.63 -9.25 -2.63
C ILE A 11 11.60 -8.30 -1.43
N GLU A 12 12.65 -7.51 -1.22
CA GLU A 12 12.71 -6.55 -0.13
C GLU A 12 11.61 -5.50 -0.27
N LEU A 13 11.41 -4.98 -1.48
CA LEU A 13 10.35 -4.03 -1.77
C LEU A 13 8.97 -4.62 -1.47
N GLU A 14 8.70 -5.88 -1.86
CA GLU A 14 7.44 -6.55 -1.58
C GLU A 14 7.20 -6.73 -0.07
N GLN A 15 8.24 -7.03 0.71
CA GLN A 15 8.14 -7.10 2.16
C GLN A 15 7.79 -5.73 2.76
N LYS A 16 8.53 -4.67 2.41
CA LYS A 16 8.25 -3.32 2.90
C LYS A 16 6.87 -2.80 2.46
N ALA A 17 6.47 -3.11 1.24
CA ALA A 17 5.15 -2.80 0.70
C ALA A 17 4.01 -3.40 1.54
N ARG A 18 4.15 -4.67 1.94
CA ARG A 18 3.19 -5.35 2.81
C ARG A 18 3.12 -4.69 4.19
N GLU A 19 4.27 -4.41 4.79
CA GLU A 19 4.35 -3.74 6.10
C GLU A 19 3.72 -2.35 6.08
N LEU A 20 4.06 -1.54 5.09
CA LEU A 20 3.51 -0.20 4.90
C LEU A 20 1.99 -0.24 4.73
N THR A 21 1.49 -1.12 3.85
CA THR A 21 0.05 -1.26 3.58
C THR A 21 -0.70 -1.68 4.84
N ALA A 22 -0.16 -2.64 5.61
CA ALA A 22 -0.76 -3.10 6.85
C ALA A 22 -0.79 -1.99 7.92
N LEU A 23 0.30 -1.22 8.05
CA LEU A 23 0.35 -0.09 8.96
C LEU A 23 -0.68 0.98 8.59
N LEU A 24 -0.80 1.27 7.30
CA LEU A 24 -1.68 2.30 6.78
C LEU A 24 -3.16 1.96 7.00
N PHE A 25 -3.56 0.70 6.77
CA PHE A 25 -4.91 0.24 7.12
C PHE A 25 -5.16 0.23 8.62
N ARG A 26 -4.21 -0.19 9.44
CA ARG A 26 -4.35 -0.13 10.90
C ARG A 26 -4.55 1.30 11.41
N VAL A 27 -3.91 2.28 10.80
CA VAL A 27 -4.14 3.70 11.10
C VAL A 27 -5.55 4.12 10.70
N CYS A 28 -6.00 3.76 9.49
CA CYS A 28 -7.36 4.05 9.03
C CYS A 28 -8.41 3.44 9.96
N GLU A 29 -8.29 2.16 10.32
CA GLU A 29 -9.21 1.48 11.25
C GLU A 29 -9.24 2.15 12.62
N LYS A 30 -8.09 2.49 13.21
CA LYS A 30 -8.03 3.19 14.50
C LYS A 30 -8.76 4.54 14.45
N ARG A 31 -8.66 5.26 13.34
CA ARG A 31 -9.34 6.55 13.15
C ARG A 31 -10.84 6.37 12.99
N LEU A 32 -11.28 5.38 12.21
CA LEU A 32 -12.70 5.07 12.05
C LEU A 32 -13.35 4.63 13.38
N LEU A 33 -12.66 3.79 14.15
CA LEU A 33 -13.14 3.31 15.46
C LEU A 33 -13.17 4.41 16.53
N ALA A 34 -12.27 5.39 16.45
CA ALA A 34 -12.25 6.52 17.38
C ALA A 34 -13.39 7.53 17.16
N HIS A 35 -14.03 7.51 15.98
CA HIS A 35 -15.09 8.44 15.60
C HIS A 35 -16.34 7.69 15.10
N PRO A 36 -17.02 6.90 15.97
CA PRO A 36 -18.21 6.17 15.59
C PRO A 36 -19.37 7.15 15.33
N GLY A 37 -19.99 7.08 14.15
CA GLY A 37 -21.24 7.80 13.84
C GLY A 37 -21.16 8.84 12.71
N GLU A 38 -19.96 9.25 12.28
CA GLU A 38 -19.81 10.14 11.12
C GLU A 38 -18.71 9.62 10.20
N PRO A 39 -19.05 9.04 9.02
CA PRO A 39 -18.10 8.94 7.93
C PRO A 39 -17.90 10.36 7.38
N SER A 40 -17.11 11.16 8.10
CA SER A 40 -16.67 12.46 7.62
C SER A 40 -16.00 12.29 6.26
N THR A 41 -16.15 13.27 5.38
CA THR A 41 -15.58 13.22 4.02
C THR A 41 -14.07 12.95 4.07
N GLU A 42 -13.41 13.43 5.12
CA GLU A 42 -12.00 13.23 5.42
C GLU A 42 -11.66 11.76 5.72
N TYR A 43 -12.49 11.04 6.47
CA TYR A 43 -12.25 9.61 6.75
C TYR A 43 -12.45 8.75 5.50
N LEU A 44 -13.44 9.07 4.68
CA LEU A 44 -13.63 8.41 3.38
C LEU A 44 -12.46 8.71 2.44
N ALA A 45 -11.98 9.95 2.39
CA ALA A 45 -10.80 10.33 1.62
C ALA A 45 -9.54 9.62 2.12
N LEU A 46 -9.35 9.47 3.43
CA LEU A 46 -8.25 8.73 4.03
C LEU A 46 -8.28 7.26 3.63
N ALA A 47 -9.41 6.58 3.80
CA ALA A 47 -9.58 5.18 3.42
C ALA A 47 -9.42 4.96 1.90
N SER A 48 -9.92 5.88 1.08
CA SER A 48 -9.77 5.83 -0.38
C SER A 48 -8.31 6.01 -0.82
N SER A 49 -7.59 6.94 -0.17
CA SER A 49 -6.15 7.15 -0.41
C SER A 49 -5.34 5.91 -0.03
N ALA A 50 -5.69 5.27 1.08
CA ALA A 50 -5.08 4.01 1.52
C ALA A 50 -5.22 2.90 0.49
N LEU A 51 -6.45 2.70 0.00
CA LEU A 51 -6.75 1.70 -1.02
C LEU A 51 -6.06 2.00 -2.35
N THR A 52 -6.01 3.28 -2.74
CA THR A 52 -5.33 3.72 -3.97
C THR A 52 -3.84 3.43 -3.90
N LEU A 53 -3.19 3.75 -2.78
CA LEU A 53 -1.77 3.46 -2.59
C LEU A 53 -1.48 1.96 -2.63
N LYS A 54 -2.31 1.14 -1.97
CA LYS A 54 -2.19 -0.33 -2.07
C LYS A 54 -2.24 -0.80 -3.52
N LYS A 55 -3.23 -0.33 -4.30
CA LYS A 55 -3.36 -0.72 -5.71
C LYS A 55 -2.17 -0.28 -6.56
N ALA A 56 -1.64 0.91 -6.31
CA ALA A 56 -0.47 1.42 -7.02
C ALA A 56 0.77 0.56 -6.73
N ILE A 57 0.98 0.18 -5.46
CA ILE A 57 2.07 -0.71 -5.03
C ILE A 57 1.90 -2.11 -5.65
N ASP A 58 0.70 -2.69 -5.60
CA ASP A 58 0.42 -3.99 -6.21
C ASP A 58 0.72 -4.00 -7.72
N ALA A 59 0.31 -2.94 -8.42
CA ALA A 59 0.56 -2.78 -9.85
C ALA A 59 2.06 -2.64 -10.17
N PHE A 60 2.78 -1.85 -9.38
CA PHE A 60 4.23 -1.71 -9.51
C PHE A 60 4.94 -3.05 -9.35
N LEU A 61 4.66 -3.77 -8.26
CA LEU A 61 5.26 -5.08 -7.99
C LEU A 61 4.90 -6.12 -9.05
N ALA A 62 3.69 -6.08 -9.61
CA ALA A 62 3.28 -6.96 -10.67
C ALA A 62 4.08 -6.74 -11.96
N VAL A 63 4.37 -5.48 -12.32
CA VAL A 63 5.20 -5.14 -13.48
C VAL A 63 6.64 -5.60 -13.28
N GLU A 64 7.23 -5.32 -12.11
CA GLU A 64 8.60 -5.72 -11.82
C GLU A 64 8.78 -7.25 -11.88
N LYS A 65 7.83 -8.03 -11.34
CA LYS A 65 7.84 -9.49 -11.41
C LYS A 65 7.69 -10.08 -12.82
N ILE A 66 7.16 -9.30 -13.78
CA ILE A 66 7.10 -9.71 -15.20
C ILE A 66 8.42 -9.39 -15.91
N CYS A 67 9.18 -8.41 -15.41
CA CYS A 67 10.47 -8.00 -15.95
C CYS A 67 11.65 -8.85 -15.44
N GLU A 68 11.44 -9.72 -14.45
CA GLU A 68 12.34 -10.79 -14.03
C GLU A 68 12.32 -12.01 -14.97
#